data_AF-A0A7J9QST2-F1
#
_entry.id   AF-A0A7J9QST2-F1
#
_cell.length_a   1.000
_cell.length_b   1.000
_cell.length_c   1.000
_cell.angle_alpha   90.00
_cell.angle_beta   90.00
_cell.angle_gamma   90.00
#
_symmetry.space_group_name_H-M   'P 1'
#
loop_
_entity.id
_entity.type
_entity.pdbx_description
1 polymer ?
#
loop_
_entity_poly.entity_id
_entity_poly.type
_entity_poly.pdbx_seq_one_letter_code
_entity_poly.pdbx_strand_id
1 'polypeptide(L)' 'MSSLEVISKDERKMSIKLKGVPLQYANALRRLCLNGVPVFAIDT' A
#
# COMPACT_ATOMS: atom_id res chain seq x y z
N MET A 1 8.61 -17.93 -2.86
CA MET A 1 7.24 -17.44 -3.15
C MET A 1 7.00 -16.14 -2.42
N SER A 2 6.42 -15.14 -3.08
CA SER A 2 5.99 -13.90 -2.43
C SER A 2 4.71 -14.15 -1.63
N SER A 3 4.64 -13.65 -0.40
CA SER A 3 3.43 -13.75 0.44
C SER A 3 3.11 -12.42 1.10
N LEU A 4 1.82 -12.19 1.35
CA LEU A 4 1.30 -11.03 2.06
C LEU A 4 0.60 -11.51 3.33
N GLU A 5 0.93 -10.90 4.46
CA GLU A 5 0.33 -11.21 5.76
C GLU A 5 -0.23 -9.91 6.36
N VAL A 6 -1.45 -9.97 6.89
CA VAL A 6 -2.10 -8.83 7.52
C VAL A 6 -1.70 -8.79 8.99
N ILE A 7 -1.03 -7.72 9.42
CA ILE A 7 -0.63 -7.52 10.81
C ILE A 7 -1.80 -6.94 11.61
N SER A 8 -2.46 -5.92 11.04
CA SER A 8 -3.63 -5.29 11.64
C SER A 8 -4.53 -4.69 10.56
N LYS A 9 -5.83 -4.63 10.85
CA LYS A 9 -6.82 -4.03 9.96
C LYS A 9 -7.88 -3.34 10.80
N ASP A 10 -8.00 -2.04 10.57
CA ASP A 10 -9.06 -1.16 11.05
C ASP A 10 -9.86 -0.66 9.83
N GLU A 11 -10.95 0.06 10.05
CA GLU A 11 -11.81 0.56 8.96
C GLU A 11 -11.09 1.47 7.97
N ARG A 12 -10.13 2.28 8.45
CA ARG A 12 -9.40 3.28 7.64
C ARG A 12 -7.89 3.02 7.55
N LYS A 13 -7.39 1.96 8.18
CA LYS A 13 -5.95 1.67 8.25
C LYS A 13 -5.71 0.18 8.15
N MET A 14 -4.67 -0.19 7.41
CA MET A 14 -4.23 -1.57 7.31
C MET A 14 -2.70 -1.62 7.37
N SER A 15 -2.17 -2.57 8.13
CA SER A 15 -0.74 -2.85 8.21
C SER A 15 -0.46 -4.21 7.60
N ILE A 16 0.40 -4.27 6.60
CA ILE A 16 0.74 -5.50 5.86
C ILE A 16 2.24 -5.81 5.94
N LYS A 17 2.55 -7.10 6.08
CA LYS A 17 3.91 -7.64 5.98
C LYS A 17 4.08 -8.31 4.63
N LEU A 18 5.02 -7.80 3.85
CA LEU A 18 5.42 -8.39 2.57
C LEU A 18 6.63 -9.31 2.79
N LYS A 19 6.50 -10.59 2.46
CA LYS A 19 7.62 -11.56 2.50
C LYS A 19 7.98 -11.98 1.09
N GLY A 20 9.27 -12.09 0.80
CA GLY A 20 9.76 -12.49 -0.53
C GLY A 20 9.53 -11.44 -1.63
N VAL A 21 9.33 -10.17 -1.26
CA VAL A 21 9.21 -9.03 -2.18
C VAL A 21 10.45 -8.13 -2.03
N PRO A 22 11.18 -7.82 -3.10
CA PRO A 22 12.27 -6.85 -3.06
C PRO A 22 11.83 -5.47 -2.57
N LEU A 23 12.72 -4.80 -1.82
CA LEU A 23 12.45 -3.47 -1.26
C LEU A 23 12.04 -2.44 -2.34
N GLN A 24 12.59 -2.53 -3.54
CA GLN A 24 12.27 -1.64 -4.66
C GLN A 24 10.78 -1.73 -5.05
N TYR A 25 10.22 -2.94 -5.10
CA TYR A 25 8.80 -3.14 -5.38
C TYR A 25 7.92 -2.69 -4.22
N ALA A 26 8.34 -2.92 -2.96
CA ALA A 26 7.63 -2.38 -1.79
C ALA A 26 7.55 -0.84 -1.81
N ASN A 27 8.66 -0.19 -2.18
CA ASN A 27 8.70 1.27 -2.32
C ASN A 27 7.91 1.77 -3.52
N ALA A 28 7.89 1.03 -4.63
CA ALA A 28 7.03 1.35 -5.77
C ALA A 28 5.55 1.30 -5.38
N LEU A 29 5.12 0.25 -4.67
CA LEU A 29 3.76 0.14 -4.14
C LEU A 29 3.41 1.33 -3.22
N ARG A 30 4.32 1.69 -2.30
CA ARG A 30 4.13 2.87 -1.44
C ARG A 30 3.90 4.15 -2.26
N ARG A 31 4.70 4.39 -3.32
CA ARG A 31 4.52 5.57 -4.19
C ARG A 31 3.19 5.52 -4.93
N LEU A 32 2.75 4.34 -5.37
CA LEU A 32 1.48 4.15 -6.05
C LEU A 32 0.29 4.46 -5.14
N CYS A 33 0.29 3.97 -3.90
CA CYS A 33 -0.78 4.24 -2.94
C CYS A 33 -0.92 5.74 -2.58
N LEU A 34 0.17 6.51 -2.66
CA LEU A 34 0.15 7.94 -2.33
C LEU A 34 -0.17 8.84 -3.53
N ASN A 35 0.33 8.49 -4.71
CA ASN A 35 0.30 9.40 -5.87
C ASN A 35 -0.40 8.82 -7.10
N GLY A 36 -0.63 7.50 -7.13
CA GLY A 36 -1.15 6.80 -8.31
C GLY A 36 -2.62 6.39 -8.22
N VAL A 37 -3.26 6.60 -7.07
CA VAL A 37 -4.68 6.31 -6.88
C VAL A 37 -5.46 7.63 -6.94
N PRO A 38 -6.28 7.86 -7.98
CA PRO A 38 -7.08 9.05 -8.07
C PRO A 38 -8.20 9.02 -7.02
N VAL A 39 -8.51 10.19 -6.48
CA VAL A 39 -9.65 10.41 -5.60
C VAL A 39 -10.40 11.64 -6.05
N PHE A 40 -11.72 11.64 -5.89
CA PHE A 40 -12.49 12.86 -6.08
C PHE A 40 -12.14 13.86 -4.98
N ALA A 41 -11.90 15.10 -5.38
CA ALA A 41 -11.64 16.22 -4.49
C ALA A 41 -12.42 17.44 -4.99
N ILE A 42 -12.68 18.37 -4.08
CA ILE A 42 -13.18 19.71 -4.45
C ILE A 42 -11.98 20.50 -4.95
N ASP A 43 -12.05 21.00 -6.18
CA ASP A 43 -10.95 21.68 -6.86
C ASP A 43 -11.03 23.21 -6.77
N THR A 44 -12.22 23.77 -6.54
CA THR A 44 -12.46 25.21 -6.35
C THR A 44 -13.65 25.44 -5.44
#